data_AF-A0A0B6Z7P9-F1
#
_entry.id   AF-A0A0B6Z7P9-F1
#
_cell.length_a   1.000
_cell.length_b   1.000
_cell.length_c   1.000
_cell.angle_alpha   90.00
_cell.angle_beta   90.00
_cell.angle_gamma   90.00
#
_symmetry.space_group_name_H-M   'P 1'
#
loop_
_entity.id
_entity.type
_entity.pdbx_description
1 polymer ?
#
loop_
_entity_poly.entity_id
_entity_poly.type
_entity_poly.pdbx_seq_one_letter_code
_entity_poly.pdbx_strand_id
1 'polypeptide(L)'
;NVFVTNTLPNHWSLVTGLYTESHGVLDNYLRDPKIEKRFIPKYIDDDYQNDPSYYDDGGEPIWVTNQLQKQGRSGSVMWWGSENLVKSVRPTYQMAYSKNQNISFETRIDKVVEWFASEYPINLGLVYFPEPDHTAHRTGPDSIDVTQQIENADRIVGYLLKKLEDEDLLDDLNIIITSDHGFTNVSKDKIIYLDQIVSRSDYDILTFSPVASIFPIDGKLEEVYFKLKNASSVNGHFQVYTATEIPDRFHYKHHPRRVPPVIAIADLGYSFLTNMSIDNFKLAGNHGYDNDYQEMHPFFLAMGPSFKKGFVVDTFNSVDVYPLMCHLLHLKPAPNNGSMDIVSQLLVESEENTVWTFGTYILVLITTASVASVFSVAACRHHRYLKRKIIQLKLSPSQTTIKYSLQGKGGVKASLLSGDDDDDDDFDDADDGDNILQIVGKK
;
A
#
# COMPACT_ATOMS: atom_id res chain seq x y z
N ASN A 1 10.86 -0.61 8.72
CA ASN A 1 10.70 -2.07 8.63
C ASN A 1 9.52 -2.52 9.49
N VAL A 2 8.97 -3.73 9.34
CA VAL A 2 7.94 -4.23 10.28
C VAL A 2 8.56 -5.10 11.37
N PHE A 3 7.93 -5.14 12.55
CA PHE A 3 8.33 -6.03 13.64
C PHE A 3 7.62 -7.39 13.55
N VAL A 4 8.29 -8.54 13.76
CA VAL A 4 9.75 -8.70 13.97
C VAL A 4 10.52 -8.51 12.66
N THR A 5 11.77 -8.03 12.72
CA THR A 5 12.59 -7.82 11.52
C THR A 5 13.19 -9.14 10.99
N ASN A 6 12.32 -10.10 10.66
CA ASN A 6 12.64 -11.40 10.08
C ASN A 6 12.15 -11.50 8.64
N THR A 7 12.71 -12.49 7.93
CA THR A 7 12.57 -12.67 6.49
C THR A 7 11.13 -12.78 5.99
N LEU A 8 10.37 -13.76 6.48
CA LEU A 8 9.02 -14.04 5.98
C LEU A 8 8.05 -12.89 6.25
N PRO A 9 7.96 -12.32 7.48
CA PRO A 9 7.09 -11.20 7.75
C PRO A 9 7.36 -10.01 6.84
N ASN A 10 8.62 -9.59 6.70
CA ASN A 10 8.96 -8.37 5.97
C ASN A 10 8.83 -8.56 4.44
N HIS A 11 9.21 -9.71 3.90
CA HIS A 11 8.93 -10.03 2.48
C HIS A 11 7.43 -10.01 2.18
N TRP A 12 6.60 -10.47 3.13
CA TRP A 12 5.16 -10.46 2.98
C TRP A 12 4.58 -9.05 3.11
N SER A 13 5.09 -8.23 4.03
CA SER A 13 4.70 -6.81 4.15
C SER A 13 5.03 -6.01 2.89
N LEU A 14 6.20 -6.24 2.26
CA LEU A 14 6.58 -5.56 1.01
C LEU A 14 5.55 -5.77 -0.10
N VAL A 15 5.00 -6.99 -0.21
CA VAL A 15 4.05 -7.34 -1.29
C VAL A 15 2.59 -7.14 -0.93
N THR A 16 2.25 -6.87 0.32
CA THR A 16 0.84 -6.67 0.76
C THR A 16 0.55 -5.26 1.29
N GLY A 17 1.59 -4.52 1.70
CA GLY A 17 1.46 -3.22 2.35
C GLY A 17 0.87 -3.30 3.76
N LEU A 18 0.90 -4.48 4.38
CA LEU A 18 0.29 -4.71 5.68
C LEU A 18 1.36 -4.94 6.74
N TYR A 19 1.06 -4.53 7.97
CA TYR A 19 1.82 -4.95 9.14
C TYR A 19 1.55 -6.42 9.49
N THR A 20 2.44 -7.00 10.30
CA THR A 20 2.41 -8.41 10.67
C THR A 20 1.12 -8.83 11.34
N GLU A 21 0.56 -7.99 12.21
CA GLU A 21 -0.71 -8.24 12.86
C GLU A 21 -1.92 -8.25 11.92
N SER A 22 -1.79 -7.67 10.72
CA SER A 22 -2.86 -7.58 9.72
C SER A 22 -2.78 -8.68 8.67
N HIS A 23 -1.57 -9.09 8.26
CA HIS A 23 -1.38 -10.12 7.24
C HIS A 23 -1.12 -11.53 7.79
N GLY A 24 -1.02 -11.69 9.11
CA GLY A 24 -0.98 -13.00 9.79
C GLY A 24 0.36 -13.74 9.78
N VAL A 25 1.32 -13.34 8.95
CA VAL A 25 2.71 -13.85 8.98
C VAL A 25 3.56 -13.12 10.04
N LEU A 26 3.46 -13.54 11.30
CA LEU A 26 4.09 -12.81 12.42
C LEU A 26 5.60 -13.07 12.59
N ASP A 27 6.10 -14.24 12.18
CA ASP A 27 7.50 -14.64 12.30
C ASP A 27 7.83 -15.66 11.20
N ASN A 28 9.09 -16.07 11.08
CA ASN A 28 9.52 -17.15 10.18
C ASN A 28 8.87 -18.49 10.56
N TYR A 29 8.50 -18.67 11.82
CA TYR A 29 7.73 -19.82 12.31
C TYR A 29 6.35 -19.36 12.74
N LEU A 30 5.32 -20.08 12.30
CA LEU A 30 3.93 -19.73 12.60
C LEU A 30 3.24 -20.87 13.35
N ARG A 31 2.38 -20.47 14.28
CA ARG A 31 1.45 -21.36 14.98
C ARG A 31 0.07 -20.70 14.94
N ASP A 32 -0.91 -21.46 14.49
CA ASP A 32 -2.31 -21.04 14.53
C ASP A 32 -3.14 -22.13 15.21
N PRO A 33 -3.90 -21.82 16.27
CA PRO A 33 -4.72 -22.82 16.96
C PRO A 33 -5.84 -23.41 16.08
N LYS A 34 -6.19 -22.78 14.95
CA LYS A 34 -7.19 -23.31 14.01
C LYS A 34 -6.59 -24.19 12.91
N ILE A 35 -5.27 -24.25 12.79
CA ILE A 35 -4.58 -25.06 11.78
C ILE A 35 -3.90 -26.23 12.49
N GLU A 36 -4.26 -27.46 12.10
CA GLU A 36 -3.80 -28.69 12.79
C GLU A 36 -2.27 -28.85 12.75
N LYS A 37 -1.66 -28.55 11.60
CA LYS A 37 -0.22 -28.69 11.39
C LYS A 37 0.50 -27.37 11.58
N ARG A 38 1.65 -27.42 12.26
CA ARG A 38 2.55 -26.27 12.39
C ARG A 38 3.12 -25.89 11.03
N PHE A 39 3.39 -24.60 10.85
CA PHE A 39 4.10 -24.11 9.69
C PHE A 39 5.54 -24.63 9.67
N ILE A 40 5.98 -25.13 8.52
CA ILE A 40 7.36 -25.55 8.27
C ILE A 40 7.98 -24.63 7.22
N PRO A 41 8.98 -23.81 7.58
CA PRO A 41 9.63 -22.92 6.62
C PRO A 41 10.32 -23.70 5.50
N LYS A 42 10.29 -23.18 4.27
CA LYS A 42 10.87 -23.86 3.09
C LYS A 42 12.38 -24.10 3.20
N TYR A 43 13.12 -23.31 3.97
CA TYR A 43 14.54 -23.56 4.21
C TYR A 43 14.80 -24.77 5.12
N ILE A 44 13.81 -25.20 5.90
CA ILE A 44 13.86 -26.44 6.68
C ILE A 44 13.54 -27.63 5.77
N ASP A 45 12.40 -27.58 5.10
CA ASP A 45 11.87 -28.60 4.20
C ASP A 45 11.17 -27.91 3.02
N ASP A 46 11.82 -27.89 1.85
CA ASP A 46 11.31 -27.20 0.65
C ASP A 46 10.18 -27.99 -0.05
N ASP A 47 10.09 -29.30 0.20
CA ASP A 47 9.03 -30.18 -0.30
C ASP A 47 7.73 -30.06 0.52
N TYR A 48 7.81 -29.62 1.78
CA TYR A 48 6.65 -29.50 2.66
C TYR A 48 5.66 -28.45 2.16
N GLN A 49 4.39 -28.85 1.97
CA GLN A 49 3.32 -27.93 1.58
C GLN A 49 2.54 -27.48 2.80
N ASN A 50 2.74 -26.21 3.19
CA ASN A 50 1.99 -25.58 4.27
C ASN A 50 0.53 -25.36 3.88
N ASP A 51 -0.34 -25.30 4.89
CA ASP A 51 -1.71 -24.87 4.70
C ASP A 51 -1.74 -23.42 4.17
N PRO A 52 -2.38 -23.14 3.02
CA PRO A 52 -2.41 -21.79 2.46
C PRO A 52 -3.01 -20.73 3.39
N SER A 53 -3.84 -21.12 4.35
CA SER A 53 -4.42 -20.19 5.35
C SER A 53 -3.38 -19.57 6.30
N TYR A 54 -2.11 -20.01 6.26
CA TYR A 54 -1.02 -19.25 6.87
C TYR A 54 -0.76 -17.90 6.18
N TYR A 55 -0.99 -17.81 4.87
CA TYR A 55 -0.81 -16.60 4.07
C TYR A 55 -2.13 -15.95 3.63
N ASP A 56 -3.18 -16.75 3.37
CA ASP A 56 -4.53 -16.27 3.03
C ASP A 56 -5.32 -15.90 4.30
N ASP A 57 -4.77 -14.93 5.06
CA ASP A 57 -5.29 -14.47 6.36
C ASP A 57 -5.26 -12.93 6.44
N GLY A 58 -5.89 -12.28 5.46
CA GLY A 58 -6.04 -10.81 5.43
C GLY A 58 -5.13 -10.08 4.43
N GLY A 59 -4.06 -10.72 3.96
CA GLY A 59 -3.16 -10.15 2.95
C GLY A 59 -3.62 -10.36 1.51
N GLU A 60 -3.55 -9.33 0.67
CA GLU A 60 -3.62 -9.46 -0.79
C GLU A 60 -2.26 -9.08 -1.39
N PRO A 61 -1.44 -10.04 -1.80
CA PRO A 61 -0.13 -9.74 -2.35
C PRO A 61 -0.24 -9.17 -3.77
N ILE A 62 0.74 -8.37 -4.18
CA ILE A 62 0.72 -7.58 -5.42
C ILE A 62 0.46 -8.40 -6.70
N TRP A 63 0.89 -9.66 -6.77
CA TRP A 63 0.57 -10.52 -7.91
C TRP A 63 -0.92 -10.88 -7.99
N VAL A 64 -1.59 -11.05 -6.86
CA VAL A 64 -3.05 -11.26 -6.79
C VAL A 64 -3.76 -10.01 -7.27
N THR A 65 -3.38 -8.84 -6.76
CA THR A 65 -3.94 -7.55 -7.20
C THR A 65 -3.78 -7.35 -8.71
N ASN A 66 -2.58 -7.59 -9.24
CA ASN A 66 -2.26 -7.46 -10.66
C ASN A 66 -3.10 -8.39 -11.56
N GLN A 67 -3.17 -9.67 -11.19
CA GLN A 67 -3.89 -10.69 -11.95
C GLN A 67 -5.41 -10.51 -11.90
N LEU A 68 -5.97 -10.15 -10.74
CA LEU A 68 -7.42 -10.00 -10.58
C LEU A 68 -7.97 -8.72 -11.22
N GLN A 69 -7.22 -7.61 -11.21
CA GLN A 69 -7.73 -6.34 -11.74
C GLN A 69 -7.50 -6.16 -13.24
N LYS A 70 -6.36 -6.63 -13.76
CA LYS A 70 -5.93 -6.32 -15.13
C LYS A 70 -5.70 -7.54 -16.02
N GLN A 71 -5.90 -8.75 -15.51
CA GLN A 71 -5.39 -9.97 -16.16
C GLN A 71 -3.88 -9.86 -16.45
N GLY A 72 -3.15 -9.08 -15.62
CA GLY A 72 -1.70 -8.96 -15.71
C GLY A 72 -1.03 -10.31 -15.42
N ARG A 73 0.23 -10.47 -15.82
CA ARG A 73 0.99 -11.70 -15.57
C ARG A 73 2.13 -11.39 -14.62
N SER A 74 2.27 -12.24 -13.61
CA SER A 74 3.29 -12.06 -12.58
C SER A 74 4.29 -13.21 -12.63
N GLY A 75 5.58 -12.90 -12.56
CA GLY A 75 6.66 -13.87 -12.39
C GLY A 75 7.24 -13.80 -10.98
N SER A 76 7.39 -14.95 -10.33
CA SER A 76 8.07 -15.05 -9.02
C SER A 76 9.25 -15.99 -9.09
N VAL A 77 10.44 -15.48 -8.80
CA VAL A 77 11.67 -16.25 -8.65
C VAL A 77 12.01 -16.32 -7.16
N MET A 78 11.59 -17.42 -6.54
CA MET A 78 11.85 -17.76 -5.13
C MET A 78 11.34 -16.74 -4.10
N TRP A 79 10.41 -15.85 -4.47
CA TRP A 79 9.85 -14.90 -3.52
C TRP A 79 9.08 -15.62 -2.40
N TRP A 80 9.37 -15.26 -1.15
CA TRP A 80 8.75 -15.88 0.02
C TRP A 80 7.22 -15.74 0.01
N GLY A 81 6.52 -16.86 0.18
CA GLY A 81 5.06 -16.92 0.23
C GLY A 81 4.39 -17.08 -1.14
N SER A 82 5.11 -16.87 -2.24
CA SER A 82 4.54 -16.92 -3.60
C SER A 82 4.06 -18.30 -4.06
N GLU A 83 4.49 -19.37 -3.39
CA GLU A 83 4.02 -20.73 -3.59
C GLU A 83 2.65 -21.02 -2.98
N ASN A 84 2.15 -20.14 -2.10
CA ASN A 84 0.88 -20.33 -1.42
C ASN A 84 -0.26 -19.76 -2.27
N LEU A 85 -1.41 -20.42 -2.22
CA LEU A 85 -2.63 -19.90 -2.83
C LEU A 85 -3.19 -18.81 -1.91
N VAL A 86 -3.31 -17.60 -2.43
CA VAL A 86 -3.99 -16.49 -1.75
C VAL A 86 -5.13 -16.03 -2.63
N LYS A 87 -6.37 -16.04 -2.11
CA LYS A 87 -7.58 -15.83 -2.92
C LYS A 87 -7.64 -16.74 -4.16
N SER A 88 -7.17 -17.99 -3.99
CA SER A 88 -7.04 -18.99 -5.05
C SER A 88 -6.10 -18.61 -6.21
N VAL A 89 -5.18 -17.67 -5.99
CA VAL A 89 -4.26 -17.17 -7.02
C VAL A 89 -2.80 -17.35 -6.59
N ARG A 90 -1.97 -17.74 -7.56
CA ARG A 90 -0.49 -17.75 -7.52
C ARG A 90 0.04 -16.87 -8.65
N PRO A 91 1.33 -16.47 -8.62
CA PRO A 91 1.96 -15.86 -9.79
C PRO A 91 1.79 -16.74 -11.03
N THR A 92 1.64 -16.11 -12.21
CA THR A 92 1.50 -16.79 -13.51
C THR A 92 2.68 -17.71 -13.81
N TYR A 93 3.89 -17.24 -13.54
CA TYR A 93 5.12 -18.02 -13.66
C TYR A 93 5.82 -18.07 -12.32
N GLN A 94 6.38 -19.24 -11.98
CA GLN A 94 7.05 -19.43 -10.71
C GLN A 94 8.29 -20.31 -10.86
N MET A 95 9.38 -19.87 -10.21
CA MET A 95 10.50 -20.71 -9.82
C MET A 95 10.41 -20.84 -8.30
N ALA A 96 10.00 -22.03 -7.82
CA ALA A 96 9.85 -22.27 -6.39
C ALA A 96 11.20 -22.18 -5.67
N TYR A 97 11.17 -21.84 -4.38
CA TYR A 97 12.35 -21.92 -3.53
C TYR A 97 12.90 -23.34 -3.57
N SER A 98 14.22 -23.47 -3.74
CA SER A 98 14.93 -24.72 -3.54
C SER A 98 16.10 -24.51 -2.59
N LYS A 99 16.19 -25.37 -1.59
CA LYS A 99 17.28 -25.39 -0.62
C LYS A 99 18.61 -25.79 -1.27
N ASN A 100 18.54 -26.62 -2.31
CA ASN A 100 19.70 -26.96 -3.12
C ASN A 100 20.04 -25.74 -3.97
N GLN A 101 20.98 -24.92 -3.49
CA GLN A 101 21.47 -23.69 -4.13
C GLN A 101 22.17 -23.91 -5.49
N ASN A 102 21.82 -24.97 -6.23
CA ASN A 102 22.31 -25.27 -7.57
C ASN A 102 21.82 -24.27 -8.63
N ILE A 103 20.92 -23.36 -8.27
CA ILE A 103 20.45 -22.29 -9.14
C ILE A 103 21.25 -21.02 -8.83
N SER A 104 22.15 -20.68 -9.75
CA SER A 104 22.99 -19.48 -9.65
C SER A 104 22.15 -18.21 -9.67
N PHE A 105 22.72 -17.11 -9.20
CA PHE A 105 22.03 -15.82 -9.19
C PHE A 105 21.76 -15.32 -10.62
N GLU A 106 22.66 -15.58 -11.56
CA GLU A 106 22.48 -15.30 -12.98
C GLU A 106 21.31 -16.09 -13.57
N THR A 107 21.14 -17.37 -13.21
CA THR A 107 19.99 -18.17 -13.70
C THR A 107 18.66 -17.60 -13.21
N ARG A 108 18.62 -17.02 -12.00
CA ARG A 108 17.42 -16.33 -11.49
C ARG A 108 17.10 -15.09 -12.31
N ILE A 109 18.12 -14.29 -12.62
CA ILE A 109 18.00 -13.11 -13.49
C ILE A 109 17.57 -13.52 -14.90
N ASP A 110 18.24 -14.50 -15.52
CA ASP A 110 17.91 -15.00 -16.84
C ASP A 110 16.44 -15.40 -16.92
N LYS A 111 15.93 -16.07 -15.88
CA LYS A 111 14.54 -16.53 -15.87
C LYS A 111 13.52 -15.39 -15.79
N VAL A 112 13.77 -14.37 -14.95
CA VAL A 112 12.83 -13.25 -14.87
C VAL A 112 12.84 -12.42 -16.15
N VAL A 113 14.02 -12.21 -16.76
CA VAL A 113 14.16 -11.48 -18.02
C VAL A 113 13.50 -12.26 -19.17
N GLU A 114 13.69 -13.58 -19.23
CA GLU A 114 12.99 -14.47 -20.19
C GLU A 114 11.46 -14.28 -20.12
N TRP A 115 10.90 -14.17 -18.92
CA TRP A 115 9.46 -13.96 -18.77
C TRP A 115 9.00 -12.57 -19.24
N PHE A 116 9.80 -11.53 -19.02
CA PHE A 116 9.50 -10.19 -19.55
C PHE A 116 9.61 -10.12 -21.08
N ALA A 117 10.53 -10.88 -21.69
CA ALA A 117 10.73 -10.92 -23.14
C ALA A 117 9.85 -11.96 -23.86
N SER A 118 9.02 -12.72 -23.14
CA SER A 118 8.23 -13.80 -23.73
C SER A 118 7.07 -13.30 -24.60
N GLU A 119 6.50 -14.19 -25.44
CA GLU A 119 5.30 -13.90 -26.26
C GLU A 119 4.11 -13.40 -25.42
N TYR A 120 4.02 -13.89 -24.18
CA TYR A 120 2.99 -13.51 -23.20
C TYR A 120 3.66 -12.89 -21.98
N PRO A 121 4.19 -11.66 -22.10
CA PRO A 121 5.10 -11.11 -21.13
C PRO A 121 4.43 -10.88 -19.77
N ILE A 122 5.24 -10.97 -18.72
CA ILE A 122 4.89 -10.49 -17.38
C ILE A 122 4.96 -8.96 -17.35
N ASN A 123 4.15 -8.35 -16.49
CA ASN A 123 4.26 -6.92 -16.16
C ASN A 123 4.72 -6.71 -14.71
N LEU A 124 4.95 -7.78 -13.96
CA LEU A 124 5.47 -7.77 -12.60
C LEU A 124 6.43 -8.96 -12.42
N GLY A 125 7.66 -8.68 -12.01
CA GLY A 125 8.66 -9.68 -11.65
C GLY A 125 9.12 -9.50 -10.21
N LEU A 126 9.22 -10.58 -9.44
CA LEU A 126 9.76 -10.62 -8.08
C LEU A 126 10.93 -11.61 -8.05
N VAL A 127 12.08 -11.19 -7.53
CA VAL A 127 13.29 -12.03 -7.48
C VAL A 127 13.94 -11.93 -6.10
N TYR A 128 14.22 -13.08 -5.49
CA TYR A 128 14.87 -13.18 -4.18
C TYR A 128 16.31 -13.69 -4.27
N PHE A 129 17.19 -13.11 -3.45
CA PHE A 129 18.58 -13.54 -3.24
C PHE A 129 18.85 -13.71 -1.74
N PRO A 130 19.49 -14.83 -1.31
CA PRO A 130 19.73 -15.13 0.11
C PRO A 130 21.01 -14.51 0.68
N GLU A 131 21.79 -13.78 -0.12
CA GLU A 131 23.01 -13.11 0.32
C GLU A 131 22.75 -11.59 0.36
N PRO A 132 23.35 -10.84 1.30
CA PRO A 132 24.43 -11.26 2.22
C PRO A 132 23.97 -11.90 3.55
N ASP A 133 22.66 -12.09 3.77
CA ASP A 133 22.07 -12.61 5.01
C ASP A 133 22.77 -13.91 5.50
N HIS A 134 22.86 -14.91 4.62
CA HIS A 134 23.40 -16.21 4.98
C HIS A 134 24.87 -16.12 5.43
N THR A 135 25.69 -15.32 4.73
CA THR A 135 27.08 -15.08 5.13
C THR A 135 27.19 -14.24 6.40
N ALA A 136 26.32 -13.25 6.59
CA ALA A 136 26.28 -12.40 7.78
C ALA A 136 25.95 -13.20 9.04
N HIS A 137 25.03 -14.18 8.97
CA HIS A 137 24.78 -15.09 10.08
C HIS A 137 26.04 -15.84 10.54
N ARG A 138 26.85 -16.33 9.59
CA ARG A 138 28.03 -17.15 9.87
C ARG A 138 29.24 -16.32 10.33
N THR A 139 29.40 -15.12 9.81
CA THR A 139 30.67 -14.36 9.90
C THR A 139 30.54 -13.00 10.57
N GLY A 140 29.31 -12.52 10.78
CA GLY A 140 29.01 -11.19 11.30
C GLY A 140 28.89 -10.16 10.16
N PRO A 141 28.00 -9.15 10.29
CA PRO A 141 27.77 -8.15 9.24
C PRO A 141 29.01 -7.35 8.83
N ASP A 142 29.97 -7.13 9.75
CA ASP A 142 31.17 -6.33 9.48
C ASP A 142 32.33 -7.14 8.88
N SER A 143 32.09 -8.39 8.47
CA SER A 143 33.13 -9.28 7.97
C SER A 143 33.53 -8.93 6.52
N ILE A 144 34.77 -9.30 6.17
CA ILE A 144 35.23 -9.22 4.77
C ILE A 144 34.41 -10.14 3.86
N ASP A 145 33.92 -11.27 4.38
CA ASP A 145 33.10 -12.21 3.62
C ASP A 145 31.74 -11.59 3.25
N VAL A 146 31.12 -10.83 4.17
CA VAL A 146 29.90 -10.06 3.88
C VAL A 146 30.18 -8.97 2.85
N THR A 147 31.31 -8.26 2.97
CA THR A 147 31.73 -7.27 1.97
C THR A 147 31.83 -7.88 0.57
N GLN A 148 32.42 -9.08 0.45
CA GLN A 148 32.50 -9.81 -0.82
C GLN A 148 31.12 -10.24 -1.36
N GLN A 149 30.17 -10.59 -0.48
CA GLN A 149 28.81 -10.88 -0.92
C GLN A 149 28.07 -9.64 -1.41
N ILE A 150 28.33 -8.46 -0.83
CA ILE A 150 27.81 -7.19 -1.34
C ILE A 150 28.39 -6.88 -2.72
N GLU A 151 29.70 -7.06 -2.92
CA GLU A 151 30.33 -6.94 -4.25
C GLU A 151 29.74 -7.94 -5.26
N ASN A 152 29.38 -9.15 -4.81
CA ASN A 152 28.69 -10.14 -5.62
C ASN A 152 27.28 -9.69 -6.02
N ALA A 153 26.50 -9.16 -5.08
CA ALA A 153 25.17 -8.62 -5.34
C ALA A 153 25.22 -7.45 -6.35
N ASP A 154 26.19 -6.53 -6.21
CA ASP A 154 26.41 -5.44 -7.16
C ASP A 154 26.68 -5.96 -8.59
N ARG A 155 27.52 -6.99 -8.73
CA ARG A 155 27.77 -7.64 -10.03
C ARG A 155 26.52 -8.26 -10.63
N ILE A 156 25.66 -8.86 -9.81
CA ILE A 156 24.38 -9.43 -10.26
C ILE A 156 23.40 -8.34 -10.69
N VAL A 157 23.38 -7.19 -10.01
CA VAL A 157 22.64 -6.01 -10.48
C VAL A 157 23.18 -5.55 -11.84
N GLY A 158 24.50 -5.43 -12.00
CA GLY A 158 25.11 -5.13 -13.30
C GLY A 158 24.74 -6.13 -14.39
N TYR A 159 24.70 -7.43 -14.07
CA TYR A 159 24.24 -8.48 -14.98
C TYR A 159 22.77 -8.33 -15.37
N LEU A 160 21.88 -8.03 -14.41
CA LEU A 160 20.46 -7.74 -14.67
C LEU A 160 20.31 -6.56 -15.63
N LEU A 161 20.98 -5.43 -15.35
CA LEU A 161 20.89 -4.25 -16.21
C LEU A 161 21.38 -4.55 -17.63
N LYS A 162 22.47 -5.34 -17.75
CA LYS A 162 22.98 -5.74 -19.07
C LYS A 162 22.00 -6.64 -19.83
N LYS A 163 21.40 -7.62 -19.16
CA LYS A 163 20.38 -8.51 -19.73
C LYS A 163 19.14 -7.77 -20.19
N LEU A 164 18.70 -6.76 -19.42
CA LEU A 164 17.57 -5.92 -19.80
C LEU A 164 17.92 -5.01 -20.99
N GLU A 165 19.14 -4.49 -21.07
CA GLU A 165 19.61 -3.72 -22.23
C GLU A 165 19.66 -4.58 -23.50
N ASP A 166 20.17 -5.82 -23.40
CA ASP A 166 20.28 -6.74 -24.53
C ASP A 166 18.93 -7.19 -25.10
N GLU A 167 17.86 -7.12 -24.30
CA GLU A 167 16.47 -7.43 -24.69
C GLU A 167 15.63 -6.17 -24.97
N ASP A 168 16.25 -4.98 -25.05
CA ASP A 168 15.58 -3.68 -25.26
C ASP A 168 14.50 -3.35 -24.18
N LEU A 169 14.64 -3.87 -22.96
CA LEU A 169 13.69 -3.70 -21.85
C LEU A 169 14.09 -2.66 -20.80
N LEU A 170 15.37 -2.26 -20.77
CA LEU A 170 15.92 -1.47 -19.66
C LEU A 170 15.22 -0.11 -19.48
N ASP A 171 14.86 0.56 -20.58
CA ASP A 171 14.21 1.88 -20.54
C ASP A 171 12.69 1.80 -20.26
N ASP A 172 12.09 0.62 -20.38
CA ASP A 172 10.65 0.39 -20.20
C ASP A 172 10.29 -0.15 -18.81
N LEU A 173 11.28 -0.60 -18.03
CA LEU A 173 11.07 -1.21 -16.72
C LEU A 173 11.40 -0.29 -15.55
N ASN A 174 10.52 -0.35 -14.55
CA ASN A 174 10.79 0.17 -13.21
C ASN A 174 11.38 -0.95 -12.34
N ILE A 175 12.56 -0.71 -11.79
CA ILE A 175 13.33 -1.65 -10.97
C ILE A 175 13.41 -1.10 -9.55
N ILE A 176 13.00 -1.93 -8.58
CA ILE A 176 13.17 -1.66 -7.14
C ILE A 176 14.14 -2.70 -6.59
N ILE A 177 15.17 -2.25 -5.89
CA ILE A 177 16.16 -3.08 -5.19
C ILE A 177 16.09 -2.71 -3.71
N THR A 178 15.74 -3.67 -2.87
CA THR A 178 15.54 -3.46 -1.44
C THR A 178 15.92 -4.74 -0.69
N SER A 179 15.99 -4.64 0.63
CA SER A 179 16.07 -5.79 1.54
C SER A 179 14.83 -5.83 2.45
N ASP A 180 14.65 -6.95 3.11
CA ASP A 180 13.64 -7.25 4.12
C ASP A 180 14.05 -6.84 5.53
N HIS A 181 15.34 -6.82 5.87
CA HIS A 181 15.83 -6.35 7.17
C HIS A 181 17.33 -6.05 7.15
N GLY A 182 17.80 -5.38 8.21
CA GLY A 182 19.23 -5.23 8.48
C GLY A 182 19.81 -6.36 9.35
N PHE A 183 20.95 -6.10 10.00
CA PHE A 183 21.73 -7.07 10.76
C PHE A 183 22.53 -6.41 11.90
N THR A 184 22.83 -7.18 12.96
CA THR A 184 23.80 -6.80 13.99
C THR A 184 24.74 -7.96 14.32
N ASN A 185 25.94 -7.67 14.82
CA ASN A 185 26.81 -8.69 15.41
C ASN A 185 26.20 -9.27 16.69
N VAL A 186 26.42 -10.56 16.91
CA VAL A 186 26.08 -11.28 18.15
C VAL A 186 27.31 -12.05 18.65
N SER A 187 27.35 -12.33 19.96
CA SER A 187 28.51 -13.01 20.56
C SER A 187 28.11 -13.89 21.74
N LYS A 188 29.00 -14.82 22.08
CA LYS A 188 28.83 -15.73 23.24
C LYS A 188 28.86 -15.01 24.59
N ASP A 189 29.38 -13.78 24.63
CA ASP A 189 29.45 -12.97 25.85
C ASP A 189 28.11 -12.28 26.17
N LYS A 190 27.19 -12.22 25.20
CA LYS A 190 25.90 -11.53 25.30
C LYS A 190 24.73 -12.52 25.20
N ILE A 191 24.73 -13.52 26.08
CA ILE A 191 23.72 -14.59 26.07
C ILE A 191 22.80 -14.51 27.28
N ILE A 192 21.51 -14.66 27.03
CA ILE A 192 20.45 -14.77 28.02
C ILE A 192 19.97 -16.22 28.05
N TYR A 193 20.31 -16.94 29.12
CA TYR A 193 19.93 -18.34 29.27
C TYR A 193 18.49 -18.46 29.80
N LEU A 194 17.53 -18.74 28.91
CA LEU A 194 16.11 -18.86 29.30
C LEU A 194 15.89 -19.95 30.35
N ASP A 195 16.62 -21.06 30.24
CA ASP A 195 16.51 -22.21 31.16
C ASP A 195 16.95 -21.89 32.60
N GLN A 196 17.70 -20.79 32.80
CA GLN A 196 18.08 -20.30 34.13
C GLN A 196 17.02 -19.40 34.76
N ILE A 197 16.08 -18.90 33.97
CA ILE A 197 15.04 -17.95 34.40
C ILE A 197 13.70 -18.68 34.61
N VAL A 198 13.34 -19.55 33.67
CA VAL A 198 12.09 -20.32 33.66
C VAL A 198 12.36 -21.79 33.36
N SER A 199 11.61 -22.70 34.00
CA SER A 199 11.76 -24.13 33.73
C SER A 199 11.22 -24.46 32.34
N ARG A 200 11.95 -25.26 31.57
CA ARG A 200 11.53 -25.72 30.23
C ARG A 200 10.21 -26.49 30.26
N SER A 201 9.86 -27.12 31.37
CA SER A 201 8.58 -27.82 31.56
C SER A 201 7.37 -26.90 31.67
N ASP A 202 7.58 -25.61 31.90
CA ASP A 202 6.49 -24.66 32.17
C ASP A 202 5.98 -23.95 30.90
N TYR A 203 6.62 -24.17 29.73
CA TYR A 203 6.24 -23.50 28.48
C TYR A 203 6.63 -24.27 27.21
N ASP A 204 5.88 -24.05 26.14
CA ASP A 204 6.29 -24.28 24.76
C ASP A 204 6.95 -23.02 24.17
N ILE A 205 7.85 -23.20 23.20
CA ILE A 205 8.51 -22.10 22.50
C ILE A 205 8.39 -22.30 20.99
N LEU A 206 8.09 -21.22 20.27
CA LEU A 206 7.96 -21.24 18.80
C LEU A 206 9.23 -20.73 18.12
N THR A 207 9.63 -19.51 18.46
CA THR A 207 10.92 -18.89 18.13
C THR A 207 11.60 -18.50 19.43
N PHE A 208 12.93 -18.54 19.48
CA PHE A 208 13.64 -18.33 20.75
C PHE A 208 14.59 -17.14 20.75
N SER A 209 15.18 -16.73 19.64
CA SER A 209 16.16 -15.63 19.62
C SER A 209 16.14 -14.87 18.29
N PRO A 210 16.32 -13.54 18.27
CA PRO A 210 16.44 -12.65 19.44
C PRO A 210 15.10 -12.32 20.09
N VAL A 211 13.99 -12.74 19.46
CA VAL A 211 12.64 -12.66 20.03
C VAL A 211 12.18 -14.07 20.39
N ALA A 212 11.87 -14.28 21.67
CA ALA A 212 11.33 -15.53 22.18
C ALA A 212 9.80 -15.47 22.20
N SER A 213 9.17 -16.27 21.36
CA SER A 213 7.72 -16.50 21.32
C SER A 213 7.33 -17.62 22.28
N ILE A 214 6.87 -17.25 23.48
CA ILE A 214 6.69 -18.16 24.61
C ILE A 214 5.19 -18.46 24.81
N PHE A 215 4.87 -19.74 24.89
CA PHE A 215 3.52 -20.27 25.12
C PHE A 215 3.52 -21.05 26.45
N PRO A 216 3.24 -20.38 27.58
CA PRO A 216 3.17 -21.06 28.88
C PRO A 216 2.15 -22.21 28.86
N ILE A 217 2.45 -23.29 29.59
CA ILE A 217 1.50 -24.39 29.81
C ILE A 217 0.32 -23.87 30.66
N ASP A 218 -0.83 -24.52 30.56
CA ASP A 218 -2.04 -24.15 31.29
C ASP A 218 -1.76 -23.91 32.79
N GLY A 219 -2.18 -22.75 33.29
CA GLY A 219 -1.96 -22.33 34.68
C GLY A 219 -0.56 -21.74 34.98
N LYS A 220 0.36 -21.72 34.01
CA LYS A 220 1.74 -21.20 34.20
C LYS A 220 1.99 -19.79 33.66
N LEU A 221 1.00 -19.16 33.03
CA LEU A 221 1.16 -17.84 32.40
C LEU A 221 1.75 -16.79 33.34
N GLU A 222 1.13 -16.57 34.51
CA GLU A 222 1.58 -15.57 35.47
C GLU A 222 2.98 -15.91 36.02
N GLU A 223 3.23 -17.17 36.36
CA GLU A 223 4.53 -17.62 36.88
C GLU A 223 5.67 -17.38 35.88
N VAL A 224 5.48 -17.80 34.62
CA VAL A 224 6.46 -17.63 33.54
C VAL A 224 6.69 -16.14 33.27
N TYR A 225 5.61 -15.35 33.14
CA TYR A 225 5.69 -13.92 32.89
C TYR A 225 6.44 -13.19 34.01
N PHE A 226 6.07 -13.38 35.28
CA PHE A 226 6.70 -12.66 36.39
C PHE A 226 8.16 -13.05 36.59
N LYS A 227 8.52 -14.32 36.38
CA LYS A 227 9.93 -14.76 36.41
C LYS A 227 10.77 -14.05 35.34
N LEU A 228 10.28 -14.03 34.10
CA LEU A 228 10.92 -13.32 32.99
C LEU A 228 11.00 -11.82 33.25
N LYS A 229 9.91 -11.20 33.71
CA LYS A 229 9.82 -9.76 33.99
C LYS A 229 10.76 -9.33 35.12
N ASN A 230 10.87 -10.12 36.18
CA ASN A 230 11.81 -9.90 37.27
C ASN A 230 13.26 -10.03 36.78
N ALA A 231 13.57 -11.08 36.01
CA ALA A 231 14.91 -11.25 35.42
C ALA A 231 15.30 -10.10 34.49
N SER A 232 14.36 -9.63 33.66
CA SER A 232 14.50 -8.44 32.82
C SER A 232 14.82 -7.19 33.66
N SER A 233 14.12 -6.98 34.78
CA SER A 233 14.24 -5.75 35.58
C SER A 233 15.52 -5.66 36.43
N VAL A 234 16.10 -6.79 36.87
CA VAL A 234 17.24 -6.77 37.79
C VAL A 234 18.56 -6.47 37.06
N ASN A 235 18.83 -7.15 35.95
CA ASN A 235 20.05 -7.01 35.14
C ASN A 235 19.84 -7.62 33.72
N GLY A 236 18.59 -7.65 33.23
CA GLY A 236 18.28 -8.34 31.97
C GLY A 236 18.43 -7.42 30.78
N HIS A 237 19.17 -7.88 29.77
CA HIS A 237 19.31 -7.21 28.47
C HIS A 237 18.17 -7.60 27.51
N PHE A 238 16.95 -7.55 28.01
CA PHE A 238 15.75 -7.90 27.25
C PHE A 238 14.51 -7.31 27.90
N GLN A 239 13.46 -7.14 27.09
CA GLN A 239 12.14 -6.73 27.53
C GLN A 239 11.16 -7.89 27.45
N VAL A 240 10.12 -7.85 28.29
CA VAL A 240 9.08 -8.89 28.37
C VAL A 240 7.71 -8.24 28.35
N TYR A 241 6.84 -8.78 27.50
CA TYR A 241 5.46 -8.33 27.32
C TYR A 241 4.53 -9.54 27.30
N THR A 242 3.40 -9.44 28.00
CA THR A 242 2.23 -10.24 27.64
C THR A 242 1.63 -9.74 26.33
N ALA A 243 0.78 -10.54 25.67
CA ALA A 243 0.12 -10.15 24.43
C ALA A 243 -0.60 -8.78 24.50
N THR A 244 -1.17 -8.43 25.66
CA THR A 244 -1.88 -7.15 25.85
C THR A 244 -0.96 -5.97 26.14
N GLU A 245 0.28 -6.21 26.55
CA GLU A 245 1.29 -5.21 26.90
C GLU A 245 2.23 -4.86 25.75
N ILE A 246 2.19 -5.61 24.64
CA ILE A 246 3.01 -5.34 23.45
C ILE A 246 2.75 -3.88 23.01
N PRO A 247 3.80 -3.06 22.80
CA PRO A 247 3.64 -1.69 22.32
C PRO A 247 2.92 -1.62 20.97
N ASP A 248 1.93 -0.74 20.84
CA ASP A 248 1.14 -0.62 19.61
C ASP A 248 2.00 -0.18 18.40
N ARG A 249 3.13 0.51 18.62
CA ARG A 249 4.07 0.88 17.54
C ARG A 249 4.64 -0.31 16.77
N PHE A 250 4.65 -1.50 17.37
CA PHE A 250 5.12 -2.70 16.69
C PHE A 250 4.15 -3.22 15.65
N HIS A 251 2.87 -2.84 15.73
CA HIS A 251 1.82 -3.40 14.88
C HIS A 251 1.87 -4.94 14.83
N TYR A 252 2.04 -5.56 16.01
CA TYR A 252 2.19 -7.01 16.21
C TYR A 252 1.14 -7.57 17.19
N LYS A 253 0.41 -6.70 17.89
CA LYS A 253 -0.39 -7.03 19.07
C LYS A 253 -1.79 -7.55 18.74
N HIS A 254 -2.36 -7.11 17.62
CA HIS A 254 -3.79 -7.20 17.39
C HIS A 254 -4.24 -8.41 16.56
N HIS A 255 -3.33 -9.30 16.14
CA HIS A 255 -3.73 -10.51 15.41
C HIS A 255 -4.50 -11.47 16.32
N PRO A 256 -5.74 -11.87 15.98
CA PRO A 256 -6.65 -12.50 16.94
C PRO A 256 -6.26 -13.92 17.37
N ARG A 257 -5.29 -14.56 16.70
CA ARG A 257 -4.99 -16.00 16.87
C ARG A 257 -3.52 -16.37 17.03
N ARG A 258 -2.61 -15.52 16.56
CA ARG A 258 -1.20 -15.90 16.32
C ARG A 258 -0.21 -15.18 17.22
N VAL A 259 -0.64 -14.12 17.91
CA VAL A 259 0.21 -13.41 18.87
C VAL A 259 0.55 -14.35 20.03
N PRO A 260 1.83 -14.58 20.33
CA PRO A 260 2.22 -15.39 21.48
C PRO A 260 1.71 -14.79 22.79
N PRO A 261 1.30 -15.62 23.78
CA PRO A 261 0.86 -15.12 25.09
C PRO A 261 1.90 -14.26 25.81
N VAL A 262 3.19 -14.61 25.65
CA VAL A 262 4.33 -13.86 26.17
C VAL A 262 5.39 -13.77 25.08
N ILE A 263 5.94 -12.57 24.89
CA ILE A 263 7.16 -12.37 24.10
C ILE A 263 8.27 -11.82 24.99
N ALA A 264 9.49 -12.28 24.76
CA ALA A 264 10.70 -11.68 25.31
C ALA A 264 11.59 -11.19 24.15
N ILE A 265 12.00 -9.93 24.17
CA ILE A 265 12.75 -9.28 23.10
C ILE A 265 14.12 -8.91 23.64
N ALA A 266 15.18 -9.52 23.11
CA ALA A 266 16.54 -9.19 23.51
C ALA A 266 16.94 -7.78 23.04
N ASP A 267 17.77 -7.10 23.83
CA ASP A 267 18.44 -5.87 23.41
C ASP A 267 19.40 -6.17 22.25
N LEU A 268 19.73 -5.15 21.46
CA LEU A 268 20.56 -5.30 20.26
C LEU A 268 21.89 -6.02 20.58
N GLY A 269 22.19 -7.07 19.82
CA GLY A 269 23.40 -7.89 19.95
C GLY A 269 23.35 -8.95 21.07
N TYR A 270 22.31 -8.98 21.90
CA TYR A 270 22.03 -10.09 22.82
C TYR A 270 21.26 -11.20 22.12
N SER A 271 21.42 -12.43 22.59
CA SER A 271 20.69 -13.59 22.09
C SER A 271 20.19 -14.45 23.23
N PHE A 272 19.01 -15.03 23.07
CA PHE A 272 18.52 -16.04 23.98
C PHE A 272 19.09 -17.41 23.62
N LEU A 273 19.36 -18.21 24.65
CA LEU A 273 19.76 -19.61 24.52
C LEU A 273 18.86 -20.48 25.39
N THR A 274 18.39 -21.59 24.83
CA THR A 274 17.61 -22.60 25.53
C THR A 274 17.95 -23.97 24.96
N ASN A 275 17.93 -25.00 25.81
CA ASN A 275 18.10 -26.40 25.44
C ASN A 275 19.37 -26.71 24.63
N MET A 276 20.44 -25.94 24.82
CA MET A 276 21.74 -26.19 24.19
C MET A 276 22.91 -25.57 24.97
N SER A 277 24.10 -26.18 24.84
CA SER A 277 25.35 -25.61 25.35
C SER A 277 25.76 -24.37 24.53
N ILE A 278 26.40 -23.42 25.19
CA ILE A 278 27.04 -22.24 24.56
C ILE A 278 28.06 -22.61 23.48
N ASP A 279 28.67 -23.79 23.56
CA ASP A 279 29.61 -24.28 22.55
C ASP A 279 28.94 -24.50 21.18
N ASN A 280 27.64 -24.77 21.18
CA ASN A 280 26.82 -24.95 20.00
C ASN A 280 26.24 -23.63 19.45
N PHE A 281 26.45 -22.50 20.12
CA PHE A 281 26.13 -21.19 19.56
C PHE A 281 27.15 -20.83 18.47
N LYS A 282 26.68 -20.74 17.22
CA LYS A 282 27.52 -20.54 16.02
C LYS A 282 27.25 -19.23 15.28
N LEU A 283 26.25 -18.45 15.70
CA LEU A 283 25.92 -17.19 15.04
C LEU A 283 26.98 -16.14 15.37
N ALA A 284 27.40 -15.39 14.35
CA ALA A 284 28.23 -14.19 14.49
C ALA A 284 27.43 -12.93 14.14
N GLY A 285 26.38 -13.05 13.33
CA GLY A 285 25.39 -12.02 13.08
C GLY A 285 23.97 -12.53 13.28
N ASN A 286 23.04 -11.65 13.62
CA ASN A 286 21.63 -11.97 13.70
C ASN A 286 20.74 -10.75 13.40
N HIS A 287 19.46 -11.02 13.16
CA HIS A 287 18.40 -10.05 12.94
C HIS A 287 17.14 -10.48 13.71
N GLY A 288 16.06 -9.70 13.63
CA GLY A 288 14.78 -9.97 14.27
C GLY A 288 14.47 -9.10 15.49
N TYR A 289 15.37 -8.15 15.81
CA TYR A 289 15.25 -7.23 16.93
C TYR A 289 14.13 -6.20 16.70
N ASP A 290 14.03 -5.26 17.63
CA ASP A 290 13.16 -4.08 17.52
C ASP A 290 13.40 -3.36 16.17
N ASN A 291 12.32 -3.02 15.48
CA ASN A 291 12.36 -2.39 14.16
C ASN A 291 12.71 -0.90 14.21
N ASP A 292 12.85 -0.30 15.41
CA ASP A 292 13.37 1.07 15.60
C ASP A 292 14.91 1.13 15.60
N TYR A 293 15.61 -0.01 15.74
CA TYR A 293 17.06 -0.02 15.64
C TYR A 293 17.50 0.21 14.20
N GLN A 294 18.37 1.20 13.99
CA GLN A 294 18.88 1.56 12.67
C GLN A 294 19.58 0.37 11.99
N GLU A 295 20.25 -0.48 12.77
CA GLU A 295 20.89 -1.71 12.31
C GLU A 295 19.91 -2.68 11.67
N MET A 296 18.61 -2.61 11.99
CA MET A 296 17.56 -3.45 11.41
C MET A 296 16.86 -2.81 10.20
N HIS A 297 17.25 -1.60 9.81
CA HIS A 297 16.65 -0.91 8.67
C HIS A 297 17.24 -1.43 7.36
N PRO A 298 16.41 -1.92 6.42
CA PRO A 298 16.88 -2.27 5.09
C PRO A 298 17.15 -1.01 4.25
N PHE A 299 17.92 -1.17 3.17
CA PHE A 299 18.08 -0.13 2.15
C PHE A 299 16.94 -0.21 1.12
N PHE A 300 16.72 0.89 0.39
CA PHE A 300 15.81 0.95 -0.76
C PHE A 300 16.44 1.78 -1.88
N LEU A 301 16.49 1.21 -3.09
CA LEU A 301 16.92 1.86 -4.32
C LEU A 301 15.86 1.62 -5.39
N ALA A 302 15.64 2.61 -6.26
CA ALA A 302 14.73 2.47 -7.38
C ALA A 302 15.24 3.21 -8.61
N MET A 303 14.97 2.66 -9.79
CA MET A 303 15.29 3.27 -11.07
C MET A 303 14.27 2.87 -12.14
N GLY A 304 14.17 3.66 -13.20
CA GLY A 304 13.24 3.40 -14.31
C GLY A 304 12.55 4.67 -14.78
N PRO A 305 11.69 4.58 -15.80
CA PRO A 305 11.05 5.73 -16.43
C PRO A 305 10.12 6.51 -15.49
N SER A 306 9.58 5.86 -14.44
CA SER A 306 8.67 6.52 -13.49
C SER A 306 9.39 7.21 -12.33
N PHE A 307 10.69 6.99 -12.14
CA PHE A 307 11.45 7.50 -11.00
C PHE A 307 12.33 8.70 -11.36
N LYS A 308 12.42 9.68 -10.46
CA LYS A 308 13.37 10.80 -10.56
C LYS A 308 14.81 10.27 -10.47
N LYS A 309 15.70 10.83 -11.29
CA LYS A 309 17.13 10.47 -11.29
C LYS A 309 17.89 11.23 -10.19
N GLY A 310 18.75 10.53 -9.45
CA GLY A 310 19.61 11.14 -8.43
C GLY A 310 18.86 11.80 -7.27
N PHE A 311 17.63 11.35 -7.00
CA PHE A 311 16.76 11.90 -5.96
C PHE A 311 16.81 11.03 -4.70
N VAL A 312 16.80 11.67 -3.54
CA VAL A 312 16.82 11.00 -2.23
C VAL A 312 15.63 11.49 -1.42
N VAL A 313 14.96 10.56 -0.74
CA VAL A 313 13.84 10.83 0.18
C VAL A 313 14.24 10.48 1.61
N ASP A 314 13.48 11.00 2.56
CA ASP A 314 13.55 10.58 3.96
C ASP A 314 13.14 9.10 4.13
N THR A 315 13.44 8.53 5.30
CA THR A 315 13.05 7.17 5.67
C THR A 315 11.53 7.01 5.65
N PHE A 316 11.06 5.87 5.13
CA PHE A 316 9.64 5.50 5.06
C PHE A 316 9.44 4.03 5.48
N ASN A 317 8.19 3.60 5.61
CA ASN A 317 7.88 2.26 6.11
C ASN A 317 7.88 1.24 4.97
N SER A 318 8.29 -0.01 5.25
CA SER A 318 8.29 -1.08 4.23
C SER A 318 6.88 -1.36 3.68
N VAL A 319 5.83 -1.10 4.46
CA VAL A 319 4.44 -1.20 4.01
C VAL A 319 4.07 -0.19 2.90
N ASP A 320 4.84 0.89 2.74
CA ASP A 320 4.62 1.90 1.70
C ASP A 320 5.05 1.41 0.31
N VAL A 321 5.80 0.31 0.22
CA VAL A 321 6.28 -0.26 -1.04
C VAL A 321 5.14 -0.88 -1.87
N TYR A 322 4.15 -1.50 -1.22
CA TYR A 322 2.99 -2.07 -1.91
C TYR A 322 2.15 -1.02 -2.67
N PRO A 323 1.67 0.08 -2.04
CA PRO A 323 0.95 1.11 -2.79
C PRO A 323 1.81 1.79 -3.86
N LEU A 324 3.14 1.91 -3.65
CA LEU A 324 4.07 2.34 -4.69
C LEU A 324 4.06 1.38 -5.89
N MET A 325 4.20 0.07 -5.67
CA MET A 325 4.11 -0.93 -6.75
C MET A 325 2.75 -0.90 -7.45
N CYS A 326 1.65 -0.75 -6.70
CA CYS A 326 0.33 -0.58 -7.28
C CYS A 326 0.28 0.66 -8.18
N HIS A 327 0.83 1.80 -7.73
CA HIS A 327 0.89 3.03 -8.52
C HIS A 327 1.65 2.80 -9.85
N LEU A 328 2.84 2.19 -9.80
CA LEU A 328 3.66 1.91 -10.98
C LEU A 328 2.98 0.97 -11.99
N LEU A 329 2.15 0.04 -11.50
CA LEU A 329 1.37 -0.89 -12.33
C LEU A 329 -0.01 -0.32 -12.73
N HIS A 330 -0.32 0.91 -12.30
CA HIS A 330 -1.62 1.56 -12.42
C HIS A 330 -2.76 0.68 -11.88
N LEU A 331 -2.56 0.05 -10.73
CA LEU A 331 -3.51 -0.78 -10.00
C LEU A 331 -4.14 0.02 -8.87
N LYS A 332 -5.38 -0.30 -8.51
CA LYS A 332 -5.97 0.18 -7.26
C LYS A 332 -5.44 -0.71 -6.13
N PRO A 333 -4.74 -0.19 -5.12
CA PRO A 333 -4.26 -1.02 -4.02
C PRO A 333 -5.43 -1.61 -3.24
N ALA A 334 -5.28 -2.86 -2.79
CA ALA A 334 -6.16 -3.43 -1.77
C ALA A 334 -6.02 -2.64 -0.45
N PRO A 335 -6.98 -2.72 0.50
CA PRO A 335 -6.82 -2.09 1.80
C PRO A 335 -5.51 -2.52 2.45
N ASN A 336 -4.68 -1.54 2.79
CA ASN A 336 -3.34 -1.74 3.32
C ASN A 336 -2.97 -0.62 4.31
N ASN A 337 -1.83 -0.74 4.98
CA ASN A 337 -1.34 0.20 5.98
C ASN A 337 -0.33 1.23 5.42
N GLY A 338 0.08 1.09 4.17
CA GLY A 338 1.07 1.95 3.54
C GLY A 338 0.55 3.35 3.18
N SER A 339 1.45 4.32 3.16
CA SER A 339 1.20 5.70 2.71
C SER A 339 2.02 6.05 1.47
N MET A 340 1.46 6.88 0.60
CA MET A 340 2.18 7.44 -0.56
C MET A 340 2.93 8.75 -0.22
N ASP A 341 2.83 9.28 1.00
CA ASP A 341 3.31 10.63 1.34
C ASP A 341 4.80 10.85 1.06
N ILE A 342 5.64 9.85 1.36
CA ILE A 342 7.09 9.92 1.11
C ILE A 342 7.43 9.28 -0.23
N VAL A 343 6.94 8.06 -0.50
CA VAL A 343 7.32 7.30 -1.71
C VAL A 343 6.86 7.95 -3.02
N SER A 344 5.79 8.75 -3.02
CA SER A 344 5.38 9.51 -4.22
C SER A 344 6.39 10.58 -4.63
N GLN A 345 7.22 11.06 -3.71
CA GLN A 345 8.24 12.07 -4.01
C GLN A 345 9.34 11.50 -4.92
N LEU A 346 9.54 10.17 -4.92
CA LEU A 346 10.45 9.47 -5.82
C LEU A 346 10.00 9.53 -7.28
N LEU A 347 8.71 9.76 -7.53
CA LEU A 347 8.12 9.67 -8.86
C LEU A 347 8.30 10.96 -9.65
N VAL A 348 8.46 10.85 -10.97
CA VAL A 348 8.34 12.00 -11.87
C VAL A 348 6.90 12.51 -11.87
N GLU A 349 6.70 13.83 -11.99
CA GLU A 349 5.34 14.39 -12.11
C GLU A 349 4.69 13.87 -13.39
N SER A 350 3.47 13.33 -13.29
CA SER A 350 2.76 12.81 -14.46
C SER A 350 2.30 13.94 -15.37
N GLU A 351 2.82 13.99 -16.61
CA GLU A 351 2.38 14.94 -17.64
C GLU A 351 0.89 14.78 -18.02
N GLU A 352 0.28 13.62 -17.74
CA GLU A 352 -1.09 13.29 -18.12
C GLU A 352 -2.14 14.27 -17.57
N ASN A 353 -1.94 14.79 -16.36
CA ASN A 353 -2.86 15.76 -15.79
C ASN A 353 -2.74 17.11 -16.50
N THR A 354 -1.60 17.47 -17.09
CA THR A 354 -1.43 18.80 -17.67
C THR A 354 -2.16 18.93 -19.00
N VAL A 355 -2.08 17.91 -19.87
CA VAL A 355 -2.68 17.96 -21.22
C VAL A 355 -4.21 17.89 -21.17
N TRP A 356 -4.79 17.00 -20.35
CA TRP A 356 -6.25 16.90 -20.20
C TRP A 356 -6.83 18.12 -19.49
N THR A 357 -6.15 18.65 -18.48
CA THR A 357 -6.58 19.86 -17.79
C THR A 357 -6.48 21.07 -18.72
N PHE A 358 -5.42 21.17 -19.52
CA PHE A 358 -5.29 22.24 -20.52
C PHE A 358 -6.34 22.12 -21.64
N GLY A 359 -6.59 20.90 -22.13
CA GLY A 359 -7.62 20.63 -23.14
C GLY A 359 -9.04 20.92 -22.66
N THR A 360 -9.36 20.55 -21.41
CA THR A 360 -10.66 20.90 -20.80
C THR A 360 -10.81 22.40 -20.56
N TYR A 361 -9.75 23.09 -20.12
CA TYR A 361 -9.75 24.56 -20.02
C TYR A 361 -10.01 25.23 -21.37
N ILE A 362 -9.35 24.78 -22.45
CA ILE A 362 -9.60 25.31 -23.80
C ILE A 362 -11.03 25.03 -24.25
N LEU A 363 -11.58 23.84 -24.00
CA LEU A 363 -12.95 23.51 -24.36
C LEU A 363 -13.97 24.40 -23.63
N VAL A 364 -13.77 24.67 -22.34
CA VAL A 364 -14.59 25.59 -21.55
C VAL A 364 -14.48 27.02 -22.08
N LEU A 365 -13.30 27.49 -22.47
CA LEU A 365 -13.11 28.83 -23.05
C LEU A 365 -13.81 28.96 -24.42
N ILE A 366 -13.73 27.94 -25.28
CA ILE A 366 -14.40 27.95 -26.59
C ILE A 366 -15.92 27.94 -26.44
N THR A 367 -16.45 27.11 -25.55
CA THR A 367 -17.90 27.00 -25.31
C THR A 367 -18.45 28.30 -24.72
N THR A 368 -17.79 28.89 -23.72
CA THR A 368 -18.19 30.17 -23.13
C THR A 368 -18.15 31.31 -24.15
N ALA A 369 -17.08 31.41 -24.96
CA ALA A 369 -16.98 32.41 -26.03
C ALA A 369 -18.07 32.23 -27.11
N SER A 370 -18.41 30.99 -27.46
CA SER A 370 -19.46 30.67 -28.42
C SER A 370 -20.84 31.10 -27.91
N VAL A 371 -21.15 30.79 -26.66
CA VAL A 371 -22.40 31.20 -26.00
C VAL A 371 -22.50 32.72 -25.94
N ALA A 372 -21.43 33.41 -25.48
CA ALA A 372 -21.38 34.87 -25.44
C ALA A 372 -21.58 35.50 -26.83
N SER A 373 -21.04 34.88 -27.88
CA SER A 373 -21.22 35.33 -29.27
C SER A 373 -22.67 35.19 -29.73
N VAL A 374 -23.34 34.08 -29.42
CA VAL A 374 -24.76 33.86 -29.73
C VAL A 374 -25.63 34.91 -29.04
N PHE A 375 -25.41 35.14 -27.74
CA PHE A 375 -26.13 36.17 -26.99
C PHE A 375 -25.89 37.58 -27.56
N SER A 376 -24.65 37.90 -27.93
CA SER A 376 -24.30 39.19 -28.54
C SER A 376 -25.01 39.38 -29.88
N VAL A 377 -25.06 38.35 -30.73
CA VAL A 377 -25.79 38.38 -32.00
C VAL A 377 -27.29 38.52 -31.76
N ALA A 378 -27.86 37.77 -30.81
CA ALA A 378 -29.27 37.84 -30.46
C ALA A 378 -29.65 39.24 -29.92
N ALA A 379 -28.85 39.81 -29.03
CA ALA A 379 -29.01 41.17 -28.52
C ALA A 379 -28.95 42.21 -29.65
N CYS A 380 -27.98 42.08 -30.57
CA CYS A 380 -27.87 42.95 -31.73
C CYS A 380 -29.10 42.84 -32.66
N ARG A 381 -29.60 41.62 -32.91
CA ARG A 381 -30.81 41.39 -33.72
C ARG A 381 -32.05 41.94 -33.03
N HIS A 382 -32.20 41.74 -31.73
CA HIS A 382 -33.29 42.26 -30.93
C HIS A 382 -33.30 43.79 -30.91
N HIS A 383 -32.13 44.42 -30.71
CA HIS A 383 -31.98 45.87 -30.81
C HIS A 383 -32.38 46.41 -32.20
N ARG A 384 -31.94 45.76 -33.28
CA ARG A 384 -32.35 46.13 -34.65
C ARG A 384 -33.86 45.96 -34.87
N TYR A 385 -34.47 44.91 -34.32
CA TYR A 385 -35.92 44.69 -34.37
C TYR A 385 -36.68 45.79 -33.64
N LEU A 386 -36.31 46.11 -32.40
CA LEU A 386 -36.91 47.18 -31.61
C LEU A 386 -36.78 48.54 -32.32
N LYS A 387 -35.60 48.85 -32.87
CA LYS A 387 -35.37 50.07 -33.65
C LYS A 387 -36.31 50.17 -34.86
N ARG A 388 -36.52 49.07 -35.59
CA ARG A 388 -37.47 49.01 -36.72
C ARG A 388 -38.92 49.20 -36.26
N LYS A 389 -39.32 48.55 -35.17
CA LYS A 389 -40.68 48.66 -34.60
C LYS A 389 -40.98 50.09 -34.11
N ILE A 390 -40.01 50.75 -33.47
CA ILE A 390 -40.12 52.16 -33.06
C ILE A 390 -40.26 53.08 -34.29
N ILE A 391 -39.51 52.83 -35.37
CA ILE A 391 -39.65 53.59 -36.61
C ILE A 391 -41.05 53.40 -37.22
N GLN A 392 -41.59 52.17 -37.23
CA GLN A 392 -42.96 51.91 -37.69
C GLN A 392 -44.02 52.58 -36.82
N LEU A 393 -43.85 52.60 -35.50
CA LEU A 393 -44.76 53.29 -34.58
C LEU A 393 -44.70 54.83 -34.75
N LYS A 394 -43.54 55.40 -35.09
CA LYS A 394 -43.40 56.82 -35.42
C LYS A 394 -43.98 57.19 -36.80
N LEU A 395 -44.17 56.21 -37.69
CA LEU A 395 -44.74 56.37 -39.03
C LEU A 395 -46.25 56.10 -39.08
N SER A 396 -46.90 55.84 -37.93
CA SER A 396 -48.36 55.76 -37.83
C SER A 396 -48.91 57.10 -37.34
N PRO A 397 -49.54 57.92 -38.21
CA PRO A 397 -50.31 59.06 -37.76
C PRO A 397 -51.56 58.55 -37.06
N SER A 398 -51.75 58.99 -35.82
CA SER A 398 -53.07 59.05 -35.20
C SER A 398 -54.03 59.79 -36.13
N GLN A 399 -55.09 59.11 -36.54
CA GLN A 399 -56.43 59.63 -36.83
C GLN A 399 -57.24 58.40 -37.23
N THR A 400 -58.32 58.04 -36.56
CA THR A 400 -59.61 58.66 -36.89
C THR A 400 -60.65 58.28 -35.83
N THR A 401 -61.13 59.31 -35.15
CA THR A 401 -62.54 59.65 -34.86
C THR A 401 -63.47 58.60 -34.23
N ILE A 402 -63.76 58.87 -32.95
CA ILE A 402 -64.95 58.43 -32.23
C ILE A 402 -66.20 58.97 -32.94
N LYS A 403 -67.10 58.08 -33.36
CA LYS A 403 -68.53 58.40 -33.62
C LYS A 403 -69.39 57.49 -32.75
N TYR A 404 -70.14 58.09 -31.82
CA TYR A 404 -71.24 57.43 -31.13
C TYR A 404 -72.49 57.42 -32.02
N SER A 405 -73.18 56.28 -32.07
CA SER A 405 -74.60 56.17 -32.42
C SER A 405 -75.21 55.05 -31.58
N LEU A 406 -76.21 55.41 -30.76
CA LEU A 406 -76.99 54.52 -29.92
C LEU A 406 -78.22 53.95 -30.67
N GLN A 407 -78.71 52.81 -30.15
CA GLN A 407 -79.92 52.02 -30.50
C GLN A 407 -79.78 51.05 -31.68
N GLY A 408 -80.16 49.77 -31.58
CA GLY A 408 -80.75 49.00 -30.49
C GLY A 408 -81.26 47.64 -30.99
N LYS A 409 -81.37 46.69 -30.06
CA LYS A 409 -82.03 45.36 -30.12
C LYS A 409 -81.32 44.20 -30.85
N GLY A 410 -81.04 43.16 -30.06
CA GLY A 410 -81.28 41.79 -30.49
C GLY A 410 -80.25 40.76 -30.02
N GLY A 411 -80.60 40.02 -28.96
CA GLY A 411 -80.31 38.58 -28.91
C GLY A 411 -78.94 38.12 -28.41
N VAL A 412 -78.84 37.83 -27.11
CA VAL A 412 -78.61 36.48 -26.57
C VAL A 412 -77.53 35.64 -27.28
N LYS A 413 -76.38 35.40 -26.64
CA LYS A 413 -76.14 34.22 -25.78
C LYS A 413 -74.70 34.24 -25.24
N ALA A 414 -74.61 34.17 -23.92
CA ALA A 414 -73.39 33.83 -23.19
C ALA A 414 -73.18 32.31 -23.17
N SER A 415 -71.92 31.93 -23.12
CA SER A 415 -71.36 30.68 -22.58
C SER A 415 -69.87 31.01 -22.42
N LEU A 416 -69.24 31.19 -21.26
CA LEU A 416 -69.44 30.65 -19.90
C LEU A 416 -69.57 29.12 -19.87
N LEU A 417 -68.40 28.49 -19.89
CA LEU A 417 -68.03 27.37 -19.01
C LEU A 417 -66.66 27.79 -18.44
N SER A 418 -66.46 28.17 -17.16
CA SER A 418 -66.86 27.61 -15.84
C SER A 418 -66.27 26.22 -15.57
N GLY A 419 -65.72 26.04 -14.38
CA GLY A 419 -65.13 24.80 -13.89
C GLY A 419 -63.65 24.98 -13.61
N ASP A 420 -63.25 25.74 -12.58
CA ASP A 420 -63.34 25.42 -11.14
C ASP A 420 -62.26 24.36 -10.82
N ASP A 421 -61.19 24.71 -10.11
CA ASP A 421 -61.11 24.88 -8.64
C ASP A 421 -60.27 23.69 -8.15
N ASP A 422 -59.10 23.93 -7.57
CA ASP A 422 -58.84 23.93 -6.12
C ASP A 422 -57.79 22.80 -5.93
N ASP A 423 -56.82 22.84 -5.05
CA ASP A 423 -56.43 23.78 -4.01
C ASP A 423 -55.13 23.20 -3.39
N ASP A 424 -54.46 24.03 -2.59
CA ASP A 424 -53.71 23.65 -1.39
C ASP A 424 -52.38 22.88 -1.54
N ASP A 425 -51.30 23.21 -0.82
CA ASP A 425 -51.03 24.31 0.09
C ASP A 425 -49.56 24.18 0.57
N ASP A 426 -49.12 25.23 1.25
CA ASP A 426 -48.20 25.22 2.39
C ASP A 426 -46.70 25.56 2.22
N PHE A 427 -46.46 26.83 2.57
CA PHE A 427 -45.48 27.38 3.54
C PHE A 427 -43.98 27.36 3.18
N ASP A 428 -43.18 28.40 3.44
CA ASP A 428 -43.29 29.43 4.49
C ASP A 428 -42.53 30.72 4.10
N ASP A 429 -43.08 31.84 4.58
CA ASP A 429 -42.64 33.22 4.44
C ASP A 429 -41.42 33.58 5.31
N ALA A 430 -40.69 34.61 4.89
CA ALA A 430 -39.92 35.48 5.80
C ALA A 430 -39.82 36.91 5.26
N ASP A 431 -40.85 37.67 5.63
CA ASP A 431 -40.87 39.03 6.20
C ASP A 431 -40.24 40.24 5.47
N ASP A 432 -41.08 41.27 5.42
CA ASP A 432 -40.97 42.57 4.79
C ASP A 432 -40.16 43.58 5.61
N GLY A 433 -39.59 44.57 4.92
CA GLY A 433 -38.90 45.70 5.52
C GLY A 433 -38.91 46.90 4.56
N ASP A 434 -39.99 47.67 4.67
CA ASP A 434 -40.47 48.69 3.74
C ASP A 434 -39.69 50.03 3.76
N ASN A 435 -39.94 50.83 2.71
CA ASN A 435 -39.69 52.27 2.53
C ASN A 435 -38.27 52.75 2.12
N ILE A 436 -38.14 53.35 0.91
CA ILE A 436 -38.42 54.78 0.65
C ILE A 436 -38.15 55.08 -0.84
N LEU A 437 -39.16 55.69 -1.48
CA LEU A 437 -39.08 56.31 -2.81
C LEU A 437 -38.00 57.40 -2.90
N GLN A 438 -37.24 57.42 -4.00
CA GLN A 438 -36.78 58.69 -4.56
C GLN A 438 -36.86 58.70 -6.09
N ILE A 439 -37.90 59.36 -6.58
CA ILE A 439 -38.03 59.82 -7.96
C ILE A 439 -37.12 61.02 -8.15
N VAL A 440 -36.15 60.94 -9.07
CA VAL A 440 -35.58 62.12 -9.71
C VAL A 440 -35.53 61.88 -11.21
N GLY A 441 -36.54 62.42 -11.91
CA GLY A 441 -36.48 62.64 -13.34
C GLY A 441 -35.86 64.01 -13.65
N LYS A 442 -35.16 64.08 -14.79
CA LYS A 442 -34.95 65.26 -15.66
C LYS A 442 -34.01 64.81 -16.79
N LYS A 443 -34.20 65.16 -18.06
CA LYS A 443 -35.28 65.85 -18.77
C LYS A 443 -35.12 65.48 -20.25
#